data_AF-A0A960QQ65-F1
#
_entry.id   AF-A0A960QQ65-F1
#
_cell.length_a   1.000
_cell.length_b   1.000
_cell.length_c   1.000
_cell.angle_alpha   90.00
_cell.angle_beta   90.00
_cell.angle_gamma   90.00
#
_symmetry.space_group_name_H-M   'P 1'
#
loop_
_entity.id
_entity.type
_entity.pdbx_description
1 polymer ?
#
loop_
_entity_poly.entity_id
_entity_poly.type
_entity_poly.pdbx_seq_one_letter_code
_entity_poly.pdbx_strand_id
1 'polypeptide(L)'
;MTKHPFILKPGTWIGEGKITLSMMDEELPFYTRWKVPEGEKGRIESTQEIQISGLSDVMQNQFAFYDITRKAFSIELENQSLGKVVGKGMINDKLIGWEFRLDHLGFEGFEFYERSEIPDTYLMHAEYATNDDFRTVIHGKIWRPVEETKD
;
A
#
# COMPACT_ATOMS: atom_id res chain seq x y z
N MET A 1 -11.12 18.01 -7.90
CA MET A 1 -9.83 17.49 -8.39
C MET A 1 -9.18 16.74 -7.24
N THR A 2 -8.98 15.43 -7.38
CA THR A 2 -8.34 14.60 -6.36
C THR A 2 -6.86 14.98 -6.25
N LYS A 3 -6.44 15.51 -5.09
CA LYS A 3 -5.03 15.86 -4.81
C LYS A 3 -4.11 14.63 -4.79
N HIS A 4 -4.70 13.46 -4.58
CA HIS A 4 -4.02 12.17 -4.53
C HIS A 4 -4.38 11.34 -5.77
N PRO A 5 -3.52 11.25 -6.79
CA PRO A 5 -3.73 10.32 -7.91
C PRO A 5 -3.47 8.86 -7.55
N PHE A 6 -2.63 8.57 -6.54
CA PHE A 6 -2.41 7.21 -6.07
C PHE A 6 -3.73 6.61 -5.56
N ILE A 7 -4.00 5.35 -5.94
CA ILE A 7 -5.25 4.57 -5.77
C ILE A 7 -6.55 5.18 -6.33
N LEU A 8 -6.60 6.49 -6.61
CA LEU A 8 -7.81 7.19 -7.09
C LEU A 8 -7.83 7.43 -8.59
N LYS A 9 -6.71 7.20 -9.29
CA LYS A 9 -6.63 7.26 -10.75
C LYS A 9 -6.02 5.97 -11.30
N PRO A 10 -6.53 5.49 -12.45
CA PRO A 10 -5.93 4.37 -13.15
C PRO A 10 -4.46 4.63 -13.48
N GLY A 11 -3.65 3.59 -13.40
CA GLY A 11 -2.23 3.61 -13.68
C GLY A 11 -1.45 2.56 -12.94
N THR A 12 -0.16 2.48 -13.27
CA THR A 12 0.82 1.67 -12.55
C THR A 12 1.65 2.58 -11.65
N TRP A 13 1.94 2.12 -10.44
CA TRP A 13 2.91 2.76 -9.56
C TRP A 13 3.98 1.75 -9.23
N ILE A 14 5.24 2.18 -9.28
CA ILE A 14 6.38 1.37 -8.86
C ILE A 14 6.96 1.95 -7.59
N GLY A 15 7.56 1.10 -6.77
CA GLY A 15 8.12 1.52 -5.51
C GLY A 15 9.29 0.67 -5.09
N GLU A 16 10.07 1.23 -4.18
CA GLU A 16 11.19 0.58 -3.56
C GLU A 16 11.34 1.07 -2.12
N GLY A 17 11.97 0.25 -1.29
CA GLY A 17 12.19 0.60 0.10
C GLY A 17 12.86 -0.52 0.88
N LYS A 18 12.66 -0.48 2.19
CA LYS A 18 13.21 -1.44 3.13
C LYS A 18 12.15 -1.91 4.12
N ILE A 19 12.26 -3.18 4.49
CA ILE A 19 11.45 -3.83 5.53
C ILE A 19 12.37 -4.16 6.69
N THR A 20 11.99 -3.73 7.89
CA THR A 20 12.65 -4.08 9.15
C THR A 20 11.70 -4.98 9.93
N LEU A 21 12.20 -6.13 10.36
CA LEU A 21 11.45 -7.11 11.16
C LEU A 21 12.01 -7.10 12.58
N SER A 22 11.17 -7.04 13.62
CA SER A 22 11.63 -6.99 15.02
C SER A 22 12.52 -8.16 15.45
N MET A 23 12.44 -9.28 14.73
CA MET A 23 13.19 -10.52 15.00
C MET A 23 14.50 -10.62 14.21
N MET A 24 14.82 -9.64 13.36
CA MET A 24 16.02 -9.62 12.52
C MET A 24 16.74 -8.28 12.65
N ASP A 25 18.05 -8.32 12.83
CA ASP A 25 18.91 -7.11 12.84
C ASP A 25 19.22 -6.60 11.41
N GLU A 26 18.54 -7.12 10.40
CA GLU A 26 18.76 -6.80 8.98
C GLU A 26 17.55 -6.09 8.38
N GLU A 27 17.84 -5.10 7.52
CA GLU A 27 16.86 -4.46 6.67
C GLU A 27 16.80 -5.20 5.32
N LEU A 28 15.61 -5.67 4.95
CA LEU A 28 15.38 -6.37 3.69
C LEU A 28 14.93 -5.36 2.62
N PRO A 29 15.71 -5.13 1.55
CA PRO A 29 15.27 -4.28 0.45
C PRO A 29 14.08 -4.91 -0.28
N PHE A 30 13.09 -4.11 -0.66
CA PHE A 30 11.95 -4.56 -1.43
C PHE A 30 11.68 -3.68 -2.65
N TYR A 31 11.00 -4.28 -3.62
CA TYR A 31 10.39 -3.60 -4.75
C TYR A 31 8.90 -3.89 -4.77
N THR A 32 8.08 -2.88 -5.07
CA THR A 32 6.64 -3.05 -5.18
C THR A 32 6.09 -2.50 -6.49
N ARG A 33 5.02 -3.11 -6.97
CA ARG A 33 4.26 -2.64 -8.11
C ARG A 33 2.78 -2.65 -7.77
N TRP A 34 2.16 -1.48 -7.81
CA TRP A 34 0.72 -1.31 -7.77
C TRP A 34 0.15 -1.19 -9.18
N LYS A 35 -0.99 -1.83 -9.42
CA LYS A 35 -1.82 -1.62 -10.61
C LYS A 35 -3.19 -1.17 -10.14
N VAL A 36 -3.58 0.02 -10.58
CA VAL A 36 -4.91 0.59 -10.40
C VAL A 36 -5.58 0.55 -11.78
N PRO A 37 -6.53 -0.36 -12.02
CA PRO A 37 -7.22 -0.47 -13.29
C PRO A 37 -8.22 0.67 -13.47
N GLU A 38 -8.78 0.78 -14.67
CA GLU A 38 -10.00 1.56 -14.87
C GLU A 38 -11.13 0.89 -14.09
N GLY A 39 -11.59 1.57 -13.03
CA GLY A 39 -12.58 1.02 -12.11
C GLY A 39 -14.02 1.16 -12.58
N GLU A 40 -14.90 0.36 -12.00
CA GLU A 40 -16.34 0.54 -12.04
C GLU A 40 -16.77 1.66 -11.06
N LYS A 41 -17.96 2.24 -11.25
CA LYS A 41 -18.42 3.36 -10.40
C LYS A 41 -18.50 2.95 -8.93
N GLY A 42 -17.64 3.53 -8.09
CA GLY A 42 -17.73 3.47 -6.63
C GLY A 42 -16.88 2.39 -5.95
N ARG A 43 -16.21 1.52 -6.71
CA ARG A 43 -15.28 0.49 -6.19
C ARG A 43 -14.06 0.39 -7.10
N ILE A 44 -12.87 0.48 -6.52
CA ILE A 44 -11.58 0.41 -7.24
C ILE A 44 -10.84 -0.83 -6.75
N GLU A 45 -10.71 -1.84 -7.60
CA GLU A 45 -9.99 -3.07 -7.30
C GLU A 45 -8.56 -2.94 -7.81
N SER A 46 -7.56 -3.01 -6.92
CA SER A 46 -6.16 -2.81 -7.25
C SER A 46 -5.34 -4.01 -6.85
N THR A 47 -4.24 -4.26 -7.55
CA THR A 47 -3.29 -5.31 -7.17
C THR A 47 -1.97 -4.69 -6.76
N GLN A 48 -1.38 -5.20 -5.69
CA GLN A 48 -0.01 -4.89 -5.29
C GLN A 48 0.82 -6.16 -5.35
N GLU A 49 1.97 -6.07 -6.00
CA GLU A 49 2.99 -7.11 -6.00
C GLU A 49 4.18 -6.59 -5.19
N ILE A 50 4.78 -7.44 -4.36
CA ILE A 50 5.95 -7.12 -3.54
C ILE A 50 6.99 -8.22 -3.74
N GLN A 51 8.19 -7.81 -4.15
CA GLN A 51 9.37 -8.65 -4.20
C GLN A 51 10.33 -8.21 -3.10
N ILE A 52 10.64 -9.13 -2.17
CA ILE A 52 11.61 -8.90 -1.11
C ILE A 52 12.94 -9.52 -1.53
N SER A 53 14.04 -8.79 -1.36
CA SER A 53 15.38 -9.29 -1.69
C SER A 53 15.77 -10.41 -0.74
N GLY A 54 16.28 -11.52 -1.29
CA GLY A 54 16.61 -12.71 -0.53
C GLY A 54 15.45 -13.71 -0.38
N LEU A 55 14.22 -13.35 -0.77
CA LEU A 55 13.09 -14.28 -0.85
C LEU A 55 12.77 -14.60 -2.31
N SER A 56 12.48 -15.86 -2.62
CA SER A 56 12.11 -16.29 -3.98
C SER A 56 10.71 -15.86 -4.39
N ASP A 57 9.83 -15.64 -3.40
CA ASP A 57 8.41 -15.52 -3.63
C ASP A 57 8.01 -14.06 -3.84
N VAL A 58 7.16 -13.83 -4.85
CA VAL A 58 6.49 -12.54 -5.05
C VAL A 58 5.19 -12.58 -4.27
N MET A 59 5.07 -11.74 -3.25
CA MET A 59 3.82 -11.57 -2.53
C MET A 59 2.84 -10.78 -3.38
N GLN A 60 1.59 -11.22 -3.40
CA GLN A 60 0.51 -10.53 -4.09
C GLN A 60 -0.62 -10.22 -3.12
N ASN A 61 -1.02 -8.95 -3.10
CA ASN A 61 -2.14 -8.44 -2.33
C ASN A 61 -3.20 -7.91 -3.30
N GLN A 62 -4.46 -8.28 -3.05
CA GLN A 62 -5.61 -7.72 -3.73
C GLN A 62 -6.27 -6.71 -2.82
N PHE A 63 -6.45 -5.49 -3.31
CA PHE A 63 -7.08 -4.40 -2.58
C PHE A 63 -8.40 -4.01 -3.25
N ALA A 64 -9.40 -3.66 -2.46
CA ALA A 64 -10.58 -2.99 -2.96
C ALA A 64 -10.89 -1.74 -2.13
N PHE A 65 -10.94 -0.59 -2.80
CA PHE A 65 -11.28 0.70 -2.20
C PHE A 65 -12.70 1.09 -2.57
N TYR A 66 -13.53 1.44 -1.59
CA TYR A 66 -14.96 1.74 -1.79
C TYR A 66 -15.45 2.78 -0.79
N ASP A 67 -16.69 3.24 -0.94
CA ASP A 67 -17.28 4.33 -0.14
C ASP A 67 -16.39 5.59 -0.11
N ILE A 68 -15.75 5.89 -1.25
CA ILE A 68 -14.74 6.94 -1.34
C ILE A 68 -15.39 8.31 -1.22
N THR A 69 -15.00 9.04 -0.17
CA THR A 69 -15.37 10.43 0.07
C THR A 69 -14.16 11.35 -0.11
N ARG A 70 -14.32 12.64 0.20
CA ARG A 70 -13.20 13.59 0.19
C ARG A 70 -12.19 13.39 1.32
N LYS A 71 -12.56 12.66 2.38
CA LYS A 71 -11.77 12.54 3.63
C LYS A 71 -11.44 11.11 4.02
N ALA A 72 -12.19 10.14 3.52
CA ALA A 72 -12.12 8.76 3.95
C ALA A 72 -12.61 7.81 2.86
N PHE A 73 -12.26 6.54 3.02
CA PHE A 73 -12.74 5.42 2.21
C PHE A 73 -12.75 4.15 3.08
N SER A 74 -13.44 3.12 2.64
CA SER A 74 -13.31 1.76 3.16
C SER A 74 -12.34 0.97 2.29
N ILE A 75 -11.61 0.03 2.90
CA ILE A 75 -10.61 -0.78 2.21
C ILE A 75 -10.79 -2.26 2.58
N GLU A 76 -10.69 -3.12 1.59
CA GLU A 76 -10.51 -4.56 1.76
C GLU A 76 -9.11 -4.93 1.26
N LEU A 77 -8.43 -5.83 1.97
CA LEU A 77 -7.18 -6.47 1.57
C LEU A 77 -7.39 -7.98 1.59
N GLU A 78 -6.99 -8.66 0.54
CA GLU A 78 -6.96 -10.11 0.47
C GLU A 78 -5.58 -10.60 0.03
N ASN A 79 -4.99 -11.52 0.81
CA ASN A 79 -3.80 -12.26 0.39
C ASN A 79 -3.80 -13.68 0.97
N GLN A 80 -2.88 -14.51 0.50
CA GLN A 80 -2.83 -15.93 0.89
C GLN A 80 -2.52 -16.15 2.38
N SER A 81 -1.80 -15.21 3.01
CA SER A 81 -1.35 -15.36 4.40
C SER A 81 -2.37 -14.88 5.44
N LEU A 82 -3.10 -13.80 5.14
CA LEU A 82 -4.04 -13.13 6.04
C LEU A 82 -5.50 -13.45 5.71
N GLY A 83 -5.78 -14.02 4.53
CA GLY A 83 -7.12 -14.11 4.00
C GLY A 83 -7.66 -12.71 3.66
N LYS A 84 -8.97 -12.51 3.82
CA LYS A 84 -9.64 -11.23 3.55
C LYS A 84 -9.83 -10.42 4.83
N VAL A 85 -9.37 -9.19 4.81
CA VAL A 85 -9.38 -8.25 5.94
C VAL A 85 -9.97 -6.91 5.53
N VAL A 86 -10.67 -6.24 6.45
CA VAL A 86 -11.33 -4.95 6.21
C VAL A 86 -10.67 -3.88 7.07
N GLY A 87 -10.46 -2.71 6.49
CA GLY A 87 -9.84 -1.57 7.14
C GLY A 87 -10.56 -0.26 6.84
N LYS A 88 -9.98 0.83 7.35
CA LYS A 88 -10.46 2.19 7.12
C LYS A 88 -9.36 3.05 6.53
N GLY A 89 -9.72 3.85 5.53
CA GLY A 89 -8.83 4.76 4.85
C GLY A 89 -9.11 6.21 5.19
N MET A 90 -8.06 7.03 5.11
CA MET A 90 -8.14 8.48 5.22
C MET A 90 -7.44 9.19 4.06
N ILE A 91 -7.96 10.36 3.72
CA ILE A 91 -7.41 11.26 2.71
C ILE A 91 -7.39 12.66 3.31
N ASN A 92 -6.24 13.31 3.29
CA ASN A 92 -6.15 14.73 3.55
C ASN A 92 -5.32 15.43 2.45
N ASP A 93 -4.75 16.59 2.73
CA ASP A 93 -3.98 17.35 1.74
C ASP A 93 -2.54 16.84 1.57
N LYS A 94 -1.99 16.18 2.60
CA LYS A 94 -0.61 15.72 2.68
C LYS A 94 -0.48 14.22 2.48
N LEU A 95 -1.40 13.44 3.06
CA LEU A 95 -1.31 11.99 3.12
C LEU A 95 -2.60 11.30 2.67
N ILE A 96 -2.41 10.12 2.12
CA ILE A 96 -3.44 9.10 1.92
C ILE A 96 -2.96 7.82 2.59
N GLY A 97 -3.82 7.12 3.31
CA GLY A 97 -3.40 5.94 4.06
C GLY A 97 -4.59 5.16 4.61
N TRP A 98 -4.30 4.03 5.23
CA TRP A 98 -5.29 3.14 5.81
C TRP A 98 -4.75 2.40 7.04
N GLU A 99 -5.67 1.90 7.85
CA GLU A 99 -5.37 1.00 8.96
C GLU A 99 -6.24 -0.26 8.89
N PHE A 100 -5.69 -1.36 9.41
CA PHE A 100 -6.37 -2.62 9.65
C PHE A 100 -6.33 -2.93 11.15
N ARG A 101 -7.46 -3.40 11.70
CA ARG A 101 -7.55 -3.89 13.09
C ARG A 101 -8.40 -5.14 13.11
N LEU A 102 -7.77 -6.26 13.43
CA LEU A 102 -8.38 -7.59 13.47
C LEU A 102 -8.13 -8.20 14.85
N ASP A 103 -8.89 -7.74 15.84
CA ASP A 103 -8.71 -8.13 17.25
C ASP A 103 -8.66 -9.65 17.44
N HIS A 104 -9.48 -10.39 16.68
CA HIS A 104 -9.56 -11.85 16.73
C HIS A 104 -8.33 -12.58 16.17
N LEU A 105 -7.56 -11.94 15.29
CA LEU A 105 -6.29 -12.45 14.76
C LEU A 105 -5.08 -11.81 15.44
N GLY A 106 -5.31 -10.83 16.31
CA GLY A 106 -4.22 -10.05 16.90
C GLY A 106 -3.43 -9.25 15.90
N PHE A 107 -4.01 -8.95 14.73
CA PHE A 107 -3.33 -8.25 13.66
C PHE A 107 -3.79 -6.80 13.64
N GLU A 108 -2.85 -5.88 13.75
CA GLU A 108 -3.10 -4.46 13.57
C GLU A 108 -1.99 -3.82 12.77
N GLY A 109 -2.31 -2.75 12.08
CA GLY A 109 -1.30 -1.98 11.41
C GLY A 109 -1.87 -0.88 10.55
N PHE A 110 -0.97 -0.05 10.04
CA PHE A 110 -1.33 1.06 9.18
C PHE A 110 -0.29 1.22 8.07
N GLU A 111 -0.71 1.90 7.02
CA GLU A 111 0.12 2.27 5.90
C GLU A 111 -0.31 3.64 5.41
N PHE A 112 0.65 4.53 5.19
CA PHE A 112 0.38 5.84 4.63
C PHE A 112 1.42 6.25 3.58
N TYR A 113 0.95 7.15 2.73
CA TYR A 113 1.65 7.71 1.60
C TYR A 113 1.60 9.22 1.71
N GLU A 114 2.71 9.82 2.10
CA GLU A 114 2.88 11.27 2.14
C GLU A 114 3.35 11.79 0.80
N ARG A 115 2.73 12.86 0.30
CA ARG A 115 3.15 13.49 -0.96
C ARG A 115 4.57 14.02 -0.86
N SER A 116 5.38 13.69 -1.85
CA SER A 116 6.69 14.33 -2.06
C SER A 116 6.54 15.69 -2.73
N GLU A 117 7.63 16.46 -2.73
CA GLU A 117 7.80 17.65 -3.57
C GLU A 117 7.86 17.30 -5.07
N ILE A 118 8.25 16.06 -5.39
CA ILE A 118 8.27 15.53 -6.76
C ILE A 118 6.84 15.13 -7.17
N PRO A 119 6.35 15.56 -8.36
CA PRO A 119 5.06 15.14 -8.88
C PRO A 119 4.91 13.62 -8.93
N ASP A 120 3.69 13.13 -8.66
CA ASP A 120 3.34 11.70 -8.71
C ASP A 120 4.33 10.80 -7.97
N THR A 121 4.85 11.28 -6.84
CA THR A 121 5.75 10.55 -5.96
C THR A 121 5.27 10.67 -4.51
N TYR A 122 5.36 9.57 -3.78
CA TYR A 122 4.99 9.49 -2.37
C TYR A 122 6.08 8.84 -1.55
N LEU A 123 6.25 9.29 -0.32
CA LEU A 123 6.97 8.59 0.73
C LEU A 123 5.99 7.64 1.42
N MET A 124 6.37 6.37 1.49
CA MET A 124 5.58 5.29 2.08
C MET A 124 6.12 4.98 3.47
N HIS A 125 5.21 4.84 4.43
CA HIS A 125 5.49 4.28 5.75
C HIS A 125 4.40 3.29 6.13
N ALA A 126 4.77 2.13 6.65
CA ALA A 126 3.83 1.15 7.19
C ALA A 126 4.37 0.49 8.44
N GLU A 127 3.47 0.20 9.38
CA GLU A 127 3.78 -0.59 10.57
C GLU A 127 2.69 -1.63 10.77
N TYR A 128 3.09 -2.89 10.93
CA TYR A 128 2.20 -4.01 11.19
C TYR A 128 2.69 -4.78 12.41
N ALA A 129 1.76 -5.18 13.28
CA ALA A 129 2.01 -5.94 14.47
C ALA A 129 1.08 -7.15 14.54
N THR A 130 1.60 -8.23 15.15
CA THR A 130 0.83 -9.42 15.53
C THR A 130 0.93 -9.66 17.02
N ASN A 131 0.02 -10.46 17.60
CA ASN A 131 0.02 -10.82 19.03
C ASN A 131 1.32 -11.47 19.52
N ASP A 132 2.10 -12.09 18.63
CA ASP A 132 3.37 -12.75 18.96
C ASP A 132 4.54 -11.74 19.01
N ASP A 133 4.27 -10.45 19.17
CA ASP A 133 5.22 -9.32 19.19
C ASP A 133 6.10 -9.18 17.92
N PHE A 134 5.74 -9.87 16.83
CA PHE A 134 6.34 -9.61 15.52
C PHE A 134 5.87 -8.26 15.01
N ARG A 135 6.82 -7.35 14.83
CA ARG A 135 6.60 -6.03 14.24
C ARG A 135 7.32 -5.94 12.92
N THR A 136 6.61 -5.44 11.93
CA THR A 136 7.15 -5.13 10.61
C THR A 136 7.06 -3.63 10.42
N VAL A 137 8.19 -2.99 10.14
CA VAL A 137 8.26 -1.57 9.79
C VAL A 137 8.72 -1.46 8.35
N ILE A 138 8.02 -0.69 7.54
CA ILE A 138 8.31 -0.54 6.12
C ILE A 138 8.48 0.95 5.83
N HIS A 139 9.62 1.31 5.25
CA HIS A 139 9.86 2.64 4.71
C HIS A 139 10.18 2.53 3.23
N GLY A 140 9.60 3.41 2.43
CA GLY A 140 9.89 3.41 1.00
C GLY A 140 9.41 4.65 0.29
N LYS A 141 9.40 4.56 -1.03
CA LYS A 141 8.78 5.53 -1.91
C LYS A 141 8.05 4.81 -3.04
N ILE A 142 6.98 5.41 -3.53
CA ILE A 142 6.33 4.99 -4.77
C ILE A 142 6.26 6.17 -5.73
N TRP A 143 6.29 5.88 -7.02
CA TRP A 143 6.14 6.86 -8.06
C TRP A 143 5.42 6.26 -9.27
N ARG A 144 4.77 7.12 -10.04
CA ARG A 144 4.27 6.74 -11.36
C ARG A 144 5.45 6.74 -12.32
N PRO A 145 5.77 5.63 -13.01
CA PRO A 145 6.82 5.63 -14.01
C PRO A 145 6.42 6.60 -15.13
N VAL A 146 7.40 7.33 -15.67
CA VAL A 146 7.20 8.16 -16.85
C VAL A 146 6.88 7.22 -18.01
N GLU A 147 5.74 7.40 -18.66
CA GLU A 147 5.46 6.69 -19.91
C GLU A 147 6.50 7.16 -20.94
N GLU A 148 7.43 6.29 -21.32
CA GLU A 148 8.24 6.52 -22.51
C GLU A 148 7.29 6.48 -23.71
N THR A 149 6.96 7.65 -24.25
CA THR A 149 6.39 7.76 -25.59
C THR A 149 7.36 7.07 -26.53
N LYS A 150 6.99 5.87 -27.01
CA LYS A 150 7.64 5.27 -28.16
C LYS A 150 7.25 6.10 -29.37
N ASP A 151 8.13 7.04 -29.75
CA ASP A 151 8.11 7.69 -31.06
C ASP A 151 8.33 6.65 -32.18
#